data_AF-A0A954NXL8-F1
#
_entry.id   AF-A0A954NXL8-F1
#
_cell.length_a   1.000
_cell.length_b   1.000
_cell.length_c   1.000
_cell.angle_alpha   90.00
_cell.angle_beta   90.00
_cell.angle_gamma   90.00
#
_symmetry.space_group_name_H-M   'P 1'
#
loop_
_entity.id
_entity.type
_entity.pdbx_description
1 polymer ?
#
loop_
_entity_poly.entity_id
_entity_poly.type
_entity_poly.pdbx_seq_one_letter_code
_entity_poly.pdbx_strand_id
1 'polypeptide(L)'
;MGFRVAMIAVRGLDANSLYTRYGVRRTGQREAIAESPVCGATVSTGWELLYLNNYPRPHDAVLKVLSADAELLFCDVNETCMSSFATGWKNGKETWTVFHDSQQAIDHLVTSGELPGNYSEICESRRSDQTEDGEELDDMFGIPIDLFASLTGIRYDMDLPESTGSDFETLEPVEQVDS
;
A
#
# COMPACT_ATOMS: atom_id res chain seq x y z
N MET A 1 4.97 0.55 19.73
CA MET A 1 5.65 -0.32 18.75
C MET A 1 4.59 -0.67 17.74
N GLY A 2 4.79 -0.32 16.48
CA GLY A 2 3.83 -0.59 15.42
C GLY A 2 4.37 -0.09 14.08
N PHE A 3 3.90 -0.69 13.00
CA PHE A 3 4.32 -0.35 11.64
C PHE A 3 3.85 1.05 11.23
N ARG A 4 4.73 1.74 10.51
CA ARG A 4 4.41 2.93 9.71
C ARG A 4 4.97 2.72 8.32
N VAL A 5 4.14 2.22 7.43
CA VAL A 5 4.56 1.72 6.13
C VAL A 5 3.59 2.13 5.05
N ALA A 6 4.11 2.36 3.85
CA ALA A 6 3.30 2.58 2.68
C ALA A 6 3.74 1.68 1.53
N MET A 7 2.77 1.17 0.77
CA MET A 7 2.98 0.27 -0.36
C MET A 7 2.38 0.91 -1.61
N ILE A 8 3.18 1.02 -2.67
CA ILE A 8 2.72 1.44 -4.00
C ILE A 8 2.87 0.23 -4.92
N ALA A 9 1.76 -0.39 -5.30
CA ALA A 9 1.72 -1.48 -6.26
C ALA A 9 1.31 -0.93 -7.62
N VAL A 10 2.10 -1.16 -8.66
CA VAL A 10 1.85 -0.69 -10.03
C VAL A 10 1.83 -1.85 -11.01
N ARG A 11 0.86 -1.84 -11.93
CA ARG A 11 0.75 -2.79 -13.03
C ARG A 11 0.67 -2.04 -14.36
N GLY A 12 1.47 -2.49 -15.33
CA GLY A 12 1.63 -1.82 -16.62
C GLY A 12 2.91 -0.97 -16.75
N LEU A 13 3.73 -0.91 -15.70
CA LEU A 13 5.12 -0.45 -15.75
C LEU A 13 6.05 -1.57 -15.33
N ASP A 14 7.25 -1.63 -15.91
CA ASP A 14 8.33 -2.46 -15.37
C ASP A 14 9.00 -1.76 -14.17
N ALA A 15 9.69 -2.53 -13.34
CA ALA A 15 10.38 -2.01 -12.15
C ALA A 15 11.34 -0.84 -12.43
N ASN A 16 12.09 -0.84 -13.55
CA ASN A 16 13.00 0.28 -13.85
C ASN A 16 12.23 1.57 -14.09
N SER A 17 11.14 1.48 -14.86
CA SER A 17 10.28 2.62 -15.14
C SER A 17 9.62 3.14 -13.86
N LEU A 18 9.14 2.25 -12.99
CA LEU A 18 8.58 2.62 -11.68
C LEU A 18 9.61 3.37 -10.83
N TYR A 19 10.80 2.80 -10.64
CA TYR A 19 11.84 3.39 -9.78
C TYR A 19 12.33 4.73 -10.32
N THR A 20 12.52 4.83 -11.65
CA THR A 20 12.89 6.08 -12.31
C THR A 20 11.83 7.16 -12.10
N ARG A 21 10.55 6.85 -12.29
CA ARG A 21 9.46 7.82 -12.08
C ARG A 21 9.31 8.24 -10.62
N TYR A 22 9.58 7.32 -9.68
CA TYR A 22 9.56 7.62 -8.25
C TYR A 22 10.80 8.40 -7.77
N GLY A 23 11.90 8.35 -8.53
CA GLY A 23 13.15 9.04 -8.20
C GLY A 23 14.10 8.24 -7.31
N VAL A 24 14.08 6.90 -7.43
CA VAL A 24 14.98 5.99 -6.70
C VAL A 24 15.76 5.11 -7.66
N ARG A 25 16.91 4.62 -7.20
CA ARG A 25 17.78 3.69 -7.94
C ARG A 25 18.07 2.43 -7.14
N ARG A 26 18.34 1.36 -7.87
CA ARG A 26 18.75 0.07 -7.30
C ARG A 26 20.13 0.18 -6.65
N THR A 27 20.28 -0.46 -5.51
CA THR A 27 21.58 -0.67 -4.86
C THR A 27 22.22 -2.02 -5.22
N GLY A 28 21.42 -2.96 -5.75
CA GLY A 28 21.82 -4.35 -5.98
C GLY A 28 21.83 -5.21 -4.72
N GLN A 29 21.52 -4.64 -3.55
CA GLN A 29 21.32 -5.40 -2.31
C GLN A 29 19.88 -5.93 -2.23
N ARG A 30 19.71 -7.08 -1.59
CA ARG A 30 18.41 -7.72 -1.37
C ARG A 30 18.22 -8.09 0.08
N GLU A 31 16.97 -8.10 0.51
CA GLU A 31 16.55 -8.44 1.86
C GLU A 31 15.31 -9.35 1.83
N ALA A 32 15.20 -10.20 2.85
CA ALA A 32 14.07 -11.11 3.01
C ALA A 32 12.81 -10.37 3.47
N ILE A 33 13.01 -9.35 4.31
CA ILE A 33 11.99 -8.50 4.88
C ILE A 33 12.33 -7.07 4.46
N ALA A 34 11.32 -6.29 4.07
CA ALA A 34 11.48 -4.90 3.68
C ALA A 34 11.81 -4.01 4.90
N GLU A 35 13.07 -3.96 5.33
CA GLU A 35 13.55 -3.16 6.47
C GLU A 35 14.19 -1.84 6.01
N SER A 36 14.71 -1.79 4.79
CA SER A 36 15.32 -0.59 4.25
C SER A 36 14.30 0.54 4.07
N PRO A 37 14.71 1.82 4.08
CA PRO A 37 13.78 2.95 3.96
C PRO A 37 12.87 2.86 2.73
N VAL A 38 13.43 2.43 1.60
CA VAL A 38 12.70 2.15 0.37
C VAL A 38 13.17 0.83 -0.21
N CYS A 39 12.22 -0.05 -0.51
CA CYS A 39 12.47 -1.34 -1.13
C CYS A 39 11.60 -1.49 -2.37
N GLY A 40 12.04 -2.30 -3.32
CA GLY A 40 11.27 -2.65 -4.50
C GLY A 40 11.15 -4.15 -4.67
N ALA A 41 10.05 -4.62 -5.26
CA ALA A 41 9.87 -6.03 -5.55
C ALA A 41 9.00 -6.25 -6.80
N THR A 42 9.27 -7.31 -7.54
CA THR A 42 8.36 -7.81 -8.58
C THR A 42 7.58 -8.97 -7.98
N VAL A 43 6.27 -8.81 -7.86
CA VAL A 43 5.39 -9.78 -7.18
C VAL A 43 4.81 -10.75 -8.20
N SER A 44 4.71 -12.03 -7.83
CA SER A 44 4.18 -13.11 -8.71
C SER A 44 2.75 -12.86 -9.22
N THR A 45 1.97 -12.04 -8.51
CA THR A 45 0.64 -11.56 -8.91
C THR A 45 0.66 -10.48 -10.02
N GLY A 46 1.85 -10.15 -10.56
CA GLY A 46 2.05 -9.23 -11.68
C GLY A 46 2.06 -7.76 -11.28
N TRP A 47 2.39 -7.45 -10.03
CA TRP A 47 2.56 -6.09 -9.52
C TRP A 47 4.04 -5.77 -9.34
N GLU A 48 4.46 -4.58 -9.75
CA GLU A 48 5.72 -3.97 -9.33
C GLU A 48 5.44 -3.15 -8.07
N LEU A 49 6.19 -3.41 -7.00
CA LEU A 49 5.97 -2.85 -5.68
C LEU A 49 7.08 -1.87 -5.32
N LEU A 50 6.71 -0.74 -4.72
CA LEU A 50 7.55 0.04 -3.82
C LEU A 50 7.04 -0.10 -2.40
N TYR A 51 7.91 -0.48 -1.47
CA TYR A 51 7.64 -0.55 -0.04
C TYR A 51 8.40 0.58 0.65
N LEU A 52 7.71 1.40 1.43
CA LEU A 52 8.24 2.61 2.05
C LEU A 52 8.14 2.50 3.57
N ASN A 53 9.28 2.48 4.26
CA ASN A 53 9.36 2.40 5.71
C ASN A 53 9.52 3.77 6.34
N ASN A 54 8.60 4.14 7.25
CA ASN A 54 8.63 5.40 8.01
C ASN A 54 8.62 6.67 7.13
N TYR A 55 8.12 6.58 5.90
CA TYR A 55 7.95 7.74 5.02
C TYR A 55 6.61 8.44 5.26
N PRO A 56 6.51 9.75 4.98
CA PRO A 56 5.21 10.38 4.78
C PRO A 56 4.53 9.79 3.56
N ARG A 57 3.20 9.68 3.62
CA ARG A 57 2.37 9.36 2.45
C ARG A 57 2.75 10.28 1.28
N PRO A 58 3.04 9.73 0.09
CA PRO A 58 3.31 10.52 -1.10
C PRO A 58 2.13 11.46 -1.42
N HIS A 59 2.43 12.65 -1.92
CA HIS A 59 1.38 13.54 -2.45
C HIS A 59 0.70 12.91 -3.66
N ASP A 60 -0.58 13.21 -3.86
CA ASP A 60 -1.38 12.78 -5.02
C ASP A 60 -0.71 13.08 -6.37
N ALA A 61 0.07 14.16 -6.46
CA ALA A 61 0.84 14.50 -7.65
C ALA A 61 1.84 13.39 -8.03
N VAL A 62 2.45 12.73 -7.04
CA VAL A 62 3.34 11.58 -7.25
C VAL A 62 2.54 10.39 -7.74
N LEU A 63 1.44 10.02 -7.06
CA LEU A 63 0.58 8.89 -7.46
C LEU A 63 0.01 9.08 -8.87
N LYS A 64 -0.34 10.31 -9.23
CA LYS A 64 -0.77 10.70 -10.58
C LYS A 64 0.30 10.45 -11.64
N VAL A 65 1.56 10.82 -11.36
CA VAL A 65 2.69 10.61 -12.29
C VAL A 65 2.99 9.11 -12.44
N LEU A 66 2.97 8.37 -11.34
CA LEU A 66 3.22 6.93 -11.35
C LEU A 66 2.12 6.17 -12.11
N SER A 67 0.86 6.60 -11.98
CA SER A 67 -0.29 5.96 -12.62
C SER A 67 -0.60 6.45 -14.05
N ALA A 68 0.18 7.36 -14.63
CA ALA A 68 -0.19 8.07 -15.88
C ALA A 68 -0.59 7.15 -17.05
N ASP A 69 0.02 5.97 -17.17
CA ASP A 69 -0.26 4.95 -18.20
C ASP A 69 -0.36 3.55 -17.56
N ALA A 70 -0.76 3.50 -16.30
CA ALA A 70 -0.71 2.29 -15.48
C ALA A 70 -1.91 2.20 -14.56
N GLU A 71 -2.11 1.00 -14.03
CA GLU A 71 -2.93 0.77 -12.86
C GLU A 71 -2.03 0.88 -11.62
N LEU A 72 -2.46 1.62 -10.62
CA LEU A 72 -1.72 1.79 -9.36
C LEU A 72 -2.68 1.63 -8.20
N LEU A 73 -2.28 0.82 -7.22
CA LEU A 73 -2.91 0.75 -5.92
C LEU A 73 -1.92 1.27 -4.88
N PHE A 74 -2.40 2.09 -3.97
CA PHE A 74 -1.61 2.61 -2.86
C PHE A 74 -2.27 2.23 -1.55
N CYS A 75 -1.45 1.83 -0.58
CA CYS A 75 -1.87 1.60 0.80
C CYS A 75 -0.91 2.29 1.76
N ASP A 76 -1.42 2.99 2.76
CA ASP A 76 -0.67 3.60 3.87
C ASP A 76 -1.20 3.04 5.18
N VAL A 77 -0.30 2.61 6.06
CA VAL A 77 -0.62 1.93 7.32
C VAL A 77 0.17 2.58 8.44
N ASN A 78 -0.53 3.02 9.48
CA ASN A 78 0.07 3.57 10.68
C ASN A 78 -0.60 2.98 11.92
N GLU A 79 0.00 1.92 12.46
CA GLU A 79 -0.47 1.23 13.66
C GLU A 79 -0.34 2.10 14.92
N THR A 80 0.55 3.09 14.92
CA THR A 80 0.73 3.96 16.10
C THR A 80 -0.50 4.80 16.41
N CYS A 81 -1.30 5.12 15.39
CA CYS A 81 -2.56 5.86 15.54
C CYS A 81 -3.77 5.12 14.98
N MET A 82 -3.63 3.81 14.71
CA MET A 82 -4.65 2.98 14.06
C MET A 82 -5.30 3.71 12.88
N SER A 83 -4.48 4.19 11.95
CA SER A 83 -4.94 4.83 10.72
C SER A 83 -4.45 4.05 9.51
N SER A 84 -5.36 3.85 8.55
CA SER A 84 -5.07 3.13 7.32
C SER A 84 -5.79 3.79 6.15
N PHE A 85 -5.17 3.72 4.98
CA PHE A 85 -5.67 4.36 3.78
C PHE A 85 -5.36 3.49 2.58
N ALA A 86 -6.32 3.34 1.68
CA ALA A 86 -6.12 2.70 0.39
C ALA A 86 -6.77 3.55 -0.72
N THR A 87 -6.11 3.63 -1.87
CA THR A 87 -6.63 4.33 -3.05
C THR A 87 -6.23 3.60 -4.32
N GLY A 88 -7.13 3.63 -5.31
CA GLY A 88 -6.89 3.10 -6.64
C GLY A 88 -6.76 4.21 -7.66
N TRP A 89 -5.77 4.09 -8.54
CA TRP A 89 -5.46 5.05 -9.58
C TRP A 89 -5.34 4.35 -10.93
N LYS A 90 -5.82 5.01 -11.98
CA LYS A 90 -5.71 4.52 -13.35
C LYS A 90 -5.54 5.69 -14.31
N ASN A 91 -4.51 5.61 -15.15
CA ASN A 91 -4.20 6.62 -16.17
C ASN A 91 -4.13 8.05 -15.59
N GLY A 92 -3.45 8.21 -14.46
CA GLY A 92 -3.23 9.50 -13.80
C GLY A 92 -4.47 10.08 -13.10
N LYS A 93 -5.49 9.27 -12.84
CA LYS A 93 -6.72 9.68 -12.15
C LYS A 93 -7.00 8.76 -10.97
N GLU A 94 -7.34 9.34 -9.84
CA GLU A 94 -7.90 8.60 -8.71
C GLU A 94 -9.28 8.05 -9.09
N THR A 95 -9.52 6.78 -8.76
CA THR A 95 -10.75 6.05 -9.06
C THR A 95 -11.58 5.81 -7.82
N TRP A 96 -10.93 5.54 -6.68
CA TRP A 96 -11.59 5.32 -5.39
C TRP A 96 -10.62 5.55 -4.22
N THR A 97 -11.19 5.82 -3.05
CA THR A 97 -10.45 5.89 -1.77
C THR A 97 -11.23 5.23 -0.65
N VAL A 98 -10.49 4.67 0.33
CA VAL A 98 -10.99 4.21 1.62
C VAL A 98 -10.01 4.67 2.70
N PHE A 99 -10.51 5.33 3.73
CA PHE A 99 -9.70 5.93 4.79
C PHE A 99 -10.31 5.67 6.17
N HIS A 100 -9.51 5.10 7.07
CA HIS A 100 -9.80 4.98 8.49
C HIS A 100 -8.80 5.76 9.34
N ASP A 101 -9.29 6.37 10.42
CA ASP A 101 -8.50 7.10 11.40
C ASP A 101 -9.20 7.06 12.76
N SER A 102 -8.72 6.18 13.64
CA SER A 102 -9.28 6.01 14.99
C SER A 102 -9.24 7.28 15.84
N GLN A 103 -8.38 8.25 15.50
CA GLN A 103 -8.29 9.52 16.23
C GLN A 103 -9.48 10.44 15.94
N GLN A 104 -10.19 10.24 14.83
CA GLN A 104 -11.40 11.00 14.49
C GLN A 104 -12.64 10.37 15.12
N ALA A 105 -12.80 9.06 14.98
CA ALA A 105 -13.80 8.24 15.67
C ALA A 105 -13.40 6.76 15.57
N ILE A 106 -13.85 5.93 16.52
CA ILE A 106 -13.56 4.49 16.52
C ILE A 106 -14.08 3.79 15.24
N ASP A 107 -15.22 4.26 14.73
CA ASP A 107 -15.91 3.78 13.53
C ASP A 107 -15.65 4.66 12.30
N HIS A 108 -14.68 5.60 12.36
CA HIS A 108 -14.41 6.53 11.26
C HIS A 108 -14.03 5.76 9.99
N LEU A 109 -14.89 5.81 8.97
CA LEU A 109 -14.57 5.24 7.67
C LEU A 109 -15.10 6.16 6.57
N VAL A 110 -14.18 6.73 5.80
CA VAL A 110 -14.49 7.64 4.69
C VAL A 110 -14.16 6.92 3.38
N THR A 111 -15.08 7.00 2.44
CA THR A 111 -14.90 6.46 1.09
C THR A 111 -15.23 7.50 0.02
N SER A 112 -14.66 7.34 -1.16
CA SER A 112 -14.96 8.15 -2.35
C SER A 112 -14.78 7.32 -3.62
N GLY A 113 -15.42 7.76 -4.71
CA GLY A 113 -15.26 7.17 -6.04
C GLY A 113 -15.97 5.82 -6.24
N GLU A 114 -15.51 5.06 -7.23
CA GLU A 114 -16.07 3.76 -7.60
C GLU A 114 -15.29 2.64 -6.89
N LEU A 115 -15.80 2.24 -5.72
CA LEU A 115 -15.16 1.22 -4.88
C LEU A 115 -15.09 -0.16 -5.59
N PRO A 116 -14.04 -0.95 -5.33
CA PRO A 116 -13.94 -2.31 -5.85
C PRO A 116 -15.12 -3.20 -5.42
N GLY A 117 -15.53 -4.12 -6.29
CA GLY A 117 -16.76 -4.92 -6.10
C GLY A 117 -16.77 -5.83 -4.86
N ASN A 118 -15.60 -6.13 -4.29
CA ASN A 118 -15.46 -6.93 -3.07
C ASN A 118 -15.39 -6.10 -1.77
N TYR A 119 -15.48 -4.77 -1.84
CA TYR A 119 -15.41 -3.89 -0.68
C TYR A 119 -16.49 -4.20 0.37
N SER A 120 -17.74 -4.45 -0.05
CA SER A 120 -18.84 -4.72 0.87
C SER A 120 -18.64 -6.01 1.65
N GLU A 121 -18.15 -7.06 0.98
CA GLU A 121 -17.83 -8.36 1.59
C GLU A 121 -16.72 -8.22 2.65
N ILE A 122 -15.66 -7.45 2.35
CA ILE A 122 -14.59 -7.16 3.30
C ILE A 122 -15.13 -6.45 4.55
N CYS A 123 -16.01 -5.46 4.36
CA CYS A 123 -16.62 -4.75 5.47
C CYS A 123 -17.51 -5.67 6.33
N GLU A 124 -18.26 -6.58 5.70
CA GLU A 124 -19.13 -7.54 6.40
C GLU A 124 -18.34 -8.59 7.17
N SER A 125 -17.27 -9.15 6.58
CA SER A 125 -16.38 -10.11 7.24
C SER A 125 -15.80 -9.49 8.51
N ARG A 126 -15.22 -8.28 8.38
CA ARG A 126 -14.57 -7.61 9.51
C ARG A 126 -15.52 -7.25 10.64
N ARG A 127 -16.79 -6.96 10.34
CA ARG A 127 -17.82 -6.74 11.38
C ARG A 127 -18.32 -8.04 12.01
N SER A 128 -18.28 -9.15 11.29
CA SER A 128 -18.79 -10.44 11.75
C SER A 128 -17.79 -11.17 12.66
N ASP A 129 -16.49 -11.08 12.36
CA ASP A 129 -15.39 -11.64 13.16
C ASP A 129 -15.35 -11.09 14.60
N GLN A 130 -16.05 -9.98 14.87
CA GLN A 130 -16.13 -9.31 16.16
C GLN A 130 -17.22 -9.88 17.10
N THR A 131 -18.15 -10.69 16.58
CA THR A 131 -19.28 -11.20 17.38
C THR A 131 -18.93 -12.42 18.25
N GLU A 132 -17.78 -13.06 18.03
CA GLU A 132 -17.36 -14.26 18.78
C GLU A 132 -16.49 -13.98 20.03
N ASP A 133 -15.75 -12.85 20.08
CA ASP A 133 -14.73 -12.59 21.14
C ASP A 133 -15.10 -11.52 22.18
N GLY A 134 -16.31 -10.96 22.16
CA GLY A 134 -16.90 -10.22 23.29
C GLY A 134 -16.34 -8.82 23.58
N GLU A 135 -15.41 -8.31 22.78
CA GLU A 135 -15.06 -6.88 22.74
C GLU A 135 -15.50 -6.29 21.40
N GLU A 136 -16.46 -5.36 21.43
CA GLU A 136 -16.90 -4.57 20.27
C GLU A 136 -15.78 -3.59 19.84
N LEU A 137 -14.71 -4.11 19.24
CA LEU A 137 -13.71 -3.31 18.55
C LEU A 137 -13.98 -3.39 17.05
N ASP A 138 -14.63 -2.34 16.54
CA ASP A 138 -14.85 -2.18 15.11
C ASP A 138 -13.48 -2.03 14.40
N ASP A 139 -12.96 -3.11 13.82
CA ASP A 139 -11.67 -3.13 13.11
C ASP A 139 -11.80 -2.53 11.69
N MET A 140 -12.24 -1.27 11.66
CA MET A 140 -12.27 -0.42 10.47
C MET A 140 -10.85 -0.19 9.93
N PHE A 141 -9.85 -0.25 10.80
CA PHE A 141 -8.43 -0.14 10.46
C PHE A 141 -8.00 -1.18 9.44
N GLY A 142 -8.46 -2.42 9.55
CA GLY A 142 -8.11 -3.44 8.57
C GLY A 142 -8.84 -3.35 7.23
N ILE A 143 -9.93 -2.57 7.10
CA ILE A 143 -10.72 -2.52 5.84
C ILE A 143 -9.88 -2.02 4.65
N PRO A 144 -9.16 -0.87 4.72
CA PRO A 144 -8.28 -0.44 3.63
C PRO A 144 -7.18 -1.46 3.30
N ILE A 145 -6.63 -2.11 4.33
CA ILE A 145 -5.52 -3.06 4.23
C ILE A 145 -5.98 -4.32 3.49
N ASP A 146 -7.12 -4.88 3.88
CA ASP A 146 -7.72 -6.05 3.23
C ASP A 146 -8.17 -5.75 1.81
N LEU A 147 -8.70 -4.56 1.57
CA LEU A 147 -9.07 -4.15 0.22
C LEU A 147 -7.83 -4.13 -0.68
N PHE A 148 -6.74 -3.51 -0.24
CA PHE A 148 -5.48 -3.55 -0.98
C PHE A 148 -4.95 -4.97 -1.17
N ALA A 149 -4.94 -5.80 -0.12
CA ALA A 149 -4.45 -7.17 -0.17
C ALA A 149 -5.29 -8.07 -1.09
N SER A 150 -6.62 -7.92 -1.09
CA SER A 150 -7.52 -8.68 -1.95
C SER A 150 -7.30 -8.41 -3.45
N LEU A 151 -6.85 -7.21 -3.80
CA LEU A 151 -6.60 -6.79 -5.18
C LEU A 151 -5.17 -7.09 -5.65
N THR A 152 -4.22 -7.14 -4.71
CA THR A 152 -2.79 -7.27 -5.02
C THR A 152 -2.17 -8.62 -4.65
N GLY A 153 -2.74 -9.31 -3.67
CA GLY A 153 -2.11 -10.40 -2.94
C GLY A 153 -1.05 -9.94 -1.93
N ILE A 154 -0.85 -8.64 -1.73
CA ILE A 154 0.23 -8.07 -0.92
C ILE A 154 -0.37 -7.48 0.37
N ARG A 155 0.24 -7.80 1.52
CA ARG A 155 -0.10 -7.20 2.81
C ARG A 155 1.19 -6.87 3.57
N TYR A 156 1.19 -5.78 4.33
CA TYR A 156 2.42 -5.23 4.92
C TYR A 156 3.06 -6.11 5.99
N ASP A 157 2.27 -6.97 6.62
CA ASP A 157 2.58 -7.88 7.72
C ASP A 157 2.62 -9.35 7.28
N MET A 158 2.62 -9.62 5.97
CA MET A 158 2.73 -10.97 5.39
C MET A 158 3.87 -11.04 4.37
N ASP A 159 4.39 -12.26 4.15
CA ASP A 159 5.33 -12.51 3.06
C ASP A 159 4.68 -12.24 1.70
N LEU A 160 5.49 -11.84 0.72
CA LEU A 160 5.00 -11.70 -0.66
C LEU A 160 4.52 -13.07 -1.19
N PRO A 161 3.50 -13.09 -2.06
CA PRO A 161 3.05 -14.31 -2.72
C PRO A 161 4.20 -15.06 -3.41
N GLU A 162 4.38 -16.34 -3.06
CA GLU A 162 5.47 -17.20 -3.56
C GLU A 162 6.89 -16.73 -3.17
N SER A 163 7.02 -15.99 -2.07
CA SER A 163 8.30 -15.53 -1.53
C SER A 163 9.34 -16.65 -1.40
N THR A 164 10.59 -16.31 -1.73
CA THR A 164 11.76 -17.20 -1.57
C THR A 164 12.75 -16.69 -0.51
N GLY A 165 12.41 -15.60 0.18
CA GLY A 165 13.25 -14.99 1.22
C GLY A 165 14.33 -14.03 0.71
N SER A 166 14.21 -13.52 -0.53
CA SER A 166 15.11 -12.47 -1.06
C SER A 166 14.40 -11.54 -2.06
N ASP A 167 13.10 -11.35 -1.87
CA ASP A 167 12.21 -10.78 -2.87
C ASP A 167 12.35 -9.26 -2.98
N PHE A 168 12.76 -8.60 -1.89
CA PHE A 168 12.94 -7.15 -1.83
C PHE A 168 14.35 -6.75 -2.25
N GLU A 169 14.43 -5.79 -3.16
CA GLU A 169 15.65 -5.09 -3.54
C GLU A 169 15.70 -3.73 -2.84
N THR A 170 16.80 -3.43 -2.16
CA THR A 170 16.99 -2.14 -1.49
C THR A 170 17.19 -1.04 -2.53
N LEU A 171 16.48 0.07 -2.37
CA LEU A 171 16.55 1.24 -3.25
C LEU A 171 17.02 2.48 -2.48
N GLU A 172 17.65 3.41 -3.19
CA GLU A 172 18.09 4.69 -2.62
C GLU A 172 17.63 5.88 -3.48
N PRO A 173 17.34 7.05 -2.88
CA PRO A 173 16.99 8.25 -3.64
C PRO A 173 18.09 8.62 -4.64
N VAL A 174 17.67 9.10 -5.81
CA VAL A 174 18.60 9.76 -6.73
C VAL A 174 18.78 11.20 -6.22
N GLU A 175 19.99 11.56 -5.76
CA GLU A 175 20.29 12.95 -5.42
C GLU A 175 20.01 13.82 -6.65
N GLN A 176 19.09 14.78 -6.52
CA GLN A 176 18.96 15.82 -7.53
C GLN A 176 20.20 16.69 -7.43
N VAL A 177 21.08 16.59 -8.43
CA VAL A 177 22.15 17.56 -8.62
C VAL A 177 21.46 18.85 -9.02
N ASP A 178 21.27 19.76 -8.07
CA ASP A 178 20.86 21.14 -8.33
C ASP A 178 21.75 21.68 -9.46
N SER A 179 21.15 21.87 -10.64
CA SER A 179 21.79 22.40 -11.84
C SER A 179 21.48 23.88 -12.00
#